data_AF-A0AAD7ZBB6-F1
#
_entry.id   AF-A0AAD7ZBB6-F1
#
_cell.length_a   1.000
_cell.length_b   1.000
_cell.length_c   1.000
_cell.angle_alpha   90.00
_cell.angle_beta   90.00
_cell.angle_gamma   90.00
#
_symmetry.space_group_name_H-M   'P 1'
#
loop_
_entity.id
_entity.type
_entity.pdbx_description
1 polymer ?
#
loop_
_entity_poly.entity_id
_entity_poly.type
_entity_poly.pdbx_seq_one_letter_code
_entity_poly.pdbx_strand_id
1 'polypeptide(L)'
;MLIYHGKVSLYSFFGYVIVSTLLLLPINSTAGSCIYQHIWWILTFHYILATILLFRCFSGDAFQVAVRAGFLGLVFSVGLFVSHLAPPSWRVFGWYMCFMSFFHYSEYLMIALTNPRTLSLDSFILNHSMEYGVAAVASWAEFLIEHYFFPGLKEICVISSIGLVLCVGGEVLRKLAMLTASTNFNHVVQSVRENDHQLVTHGVYAYCRHPSYVGWFYWSIGTQLILVNPICTIAYTVASWRFFNERVYLEEYSLLHFFGDDYFQYQKRVGTGLPFIHGFKL
;
A
#
# COMPACT_ATOMS: atom_id res chain seq x y z
N MET A 1 22.02 -5.91 0.80
CA MET A 1 21.65 -7.32 0.59
C MET A 1 20.38 -7.58 1.38
N LEU A 2 19.35 -8.19 0.77
CA LEU A 2 18.07 -8.45 1.44
C LEU A 2 18.25 -9.43 2.61
N ILE A 3 17.72 -9.09 3.79
CA ILE A 3 17.80 -9.95 4.99
C ILE A 3 16.90 -11.18 4.86
N TYR A 4 17.09 -12.17 5.75
CA TYR A 4 16.36 -13.45 5.71
C TYR A 4 14.83 -13.27 5.64
N HIS A 5 14.24 -12.50 6.56
CA HIS A 5 12.79 -12.24 6.55
C HIS A 5 12.31 -11.52 5.28
N GLY A 6 13.14 -10.62 4.73
CA GLY A 6 12.89 -10.01 3.43
C GLY A 6 12.83 -11.04 2.31
N LYS A 7 13.80 -11.97 2.25
CA LYS A 7 13.82 -13.06 1.25
C LYS A 7 12.60 -13.98 1.40
N VAL A 8 12.22 -14.33 2.63
CA VAL A 8 11.02 -15.13 2.90
C VAL A 8 9.79 -14.41 2.35
N SER A 9 9.61 -13.12 2.65
CA SER A 9 8.48 -12.34 2.13
C SER A 9 8.46 -12.30 0.59
N LEU A 10 9.62 -12.15 -0.05
CA LEU A 10 9.78 -12.10 -1.50
C LEU A 10 9.36 -13.41 -2.16
N TYR A 11 9.90 -14.54 -1.69
CA TYR A 11 9.58 -15.84 -2.25
C TYR A 11 8.13 -16.23 -1.99
N SER A 12 7.58 -15.92 -0.82
CA SER A 12 6.19 -16.19 -0.52
C SER A 12 5.24 -15.36 -1.39
N PHE A 13 5.46 -14.05 -1.52
CA PHE A 13 4.60 -13.19 -2.36
C PHE A 13 4.61 -13.66 -3.82
N PHE A 14 5.79 -13.75 -4.43
CA PHE A 14 5.89 -14.14 -5.84
C PHE A 14 5.52 -15.61 -6.10
N GLY A 15 5.79 -16.51 -5.14
CA GLY A 15 5.35 -17.90 -5.23
C GLY A 15 3.84 -18.03 -5.34
N TYR A 16 3.09 -17.32 -4.49
CA TYR A 16 1.63 -17.26 -4.59
C TYR A 16 1.16 -16.60 -5.89
N VAL A 17 1.82 -15.51 -6.31
CA VAL A 17 1.46 -14.82 -7.56
C VAL A 17 1.59 -15.74 -8.77
N ILE A 18 2.73 -16.41 -8.90
CA ILE A 18 3.02 -17.31 -10.02
C ILE A 18 2.04 -18.49 -10.00
N VAL A 19 1.92 -19.20 -8.88
CA VAL A 19 1.06 -20.39 -8.80
C VAL A 19 -0.39 -20.03 -9.05
N SER A 20 -0.90 -18.95 -8.44
CA SER A 20 -2.29 -18.53 -8.62
C SER A 20 -2.57 -18.04 -10.05
N THR A 21 -1.62 -17.36 -10.70
CA THR A 21 -1.79 -16.88 -12.08
C THR A 21 -1.72 -18.03 -13.09
N LEU A 22 -0.89 -19.06 -12.86
CA LEU A 22 -0.83 -20.24 -13.72
C LEU A 22 -2.16 -21.00 -13.78
N LEU A 23 -2.96 -20.96 -12.70
CA LEU A 23 -4.32 -21.52 -12.68
C LEU A 23 -5.26 -20.83 -13.68
N LEU A 24 -4.93 -19.62 -14.16
CA LEU A 24 -5.74 -18.82 -15.08
C LEU A 24 -5.39 -19.05 -16.55
N LEU A 25 -4.19 -19.55 -16.87
CA LEU A 25 -3.73 -19.75 -18.25
C LEU A 25 -4.65 -20.63 -19.12
N PRO A 26 -5.24 -21.74 -18.62
CA PRO A 26 -6.03 -22.61 -19.48
C PRO A 26 -7.44 -22.10 -19.78
N ILE A 27 -7.84 -20.87 -19.41
CA ILE A 27 -9.25 -20.41 -19.40
C ILE A 27 -10.01 -20.57 -20.73
N ASN A 28 -9.31 -20.51 -21.87
CA ASN A 28 -9.90 -20.68 -23.21
C ASN A 28 -10.05 -22.16 -23.66
N SER A 29 -9.71 -23.11 -22.79
CA SER A 29 -9.89 -24.55 -23.04
C SER A 29 -11.14 -25.07 -22.31
N THR A 30 -11.64 -26.25 -22.71
CA THR A 30 -12.73 -26.95 -22.00
C THR A 30 -12.37 -27.24 -20.53
N ALA A 31 -11.11 -27.58 -20.26
CA ALA A 31 -10.57 -27.69 -18.91
C ALA A 31 -10.58 -26.33 -18.18
N GLY A 32 -10.24 -25.26 -18.87
CA GLY A 32 -10.28 -23.88 -18.38
C GLY A 32 -11.66 -23.41 -17.95
N SER A 33 -12.70 -23.71 -18.72
CA SER A 33 -14.07 -23.37 -18.35
C SER A 33 -14.53 -24.07 -17.07
N CYS A 34 -14.11 -25.32 -16.86
CA CYS A 34 -14.37 -26.06 -15.63
C CYS A 34 -13.61 -25.46 -14.43
N ILE A 35 -12.33 -25.13 -14.62
CA ILE A 35 -11.51 -24.44 -13.61
C ILE A 35 -12.14 -23.10 -13.22
N TYR A 36 -12.62 -22.33 -14.19
CA TYR A 36 -13.25 -21.04 -13.95
C TYR A 36 -14.52 -21.16 -13.09
N GLN A 37 -15.36 -22.16 -13.35
CA GLN A 37 -16.58 -22.40 -12.55
C GLN A 37 -16.27 -22.73 -11.08
N HIS A 38 -15.13 -23.34 -10.81
CA HIS A 38 -14.70 -23.74 -9.47
C HIS A 38 -13.55 -22.88 -8.91
N ILE A 39 -13.23 -21.74 -9.54
CA ILE A 39 -12.00 -20.99 -9.27
C ILE A 39 -11.89 -20.56 -7.81
N TRP A 40 -13.00 -20.16 -7.18
CA TRP A 40 -13.02 -19.75 -5.78
C TRP A 40 -12.62 -20.90 -4.84
N TRP A 41 -13.15 -22.10 -5.06
CA TRP A 41 -12.79 -23.28 -4.27
C TRP A 41 -11.34 -23.70 -4.50
N ILE A 42 -10.86 -23.62 -5.75
CA ILE A 42 -9.48 -23.94 -6.11
C ILE A 42 -8.51 -22.98 -5.42
N LEU A 43 -8.78 -21.68 -5.45
CA LEU A 43 -7.94 -20.66 -4.80
C LEU A 43 -7.95 -20.80 -3.27
N THR A 44 -9.11 -21.08 -2.66
CA THR A 44 -9.19 -21.35 -1.22
C THR A 44 -8.40 -22.61 -0.84
N PHE A 45 -8.56 -23.70 -1.59
CA PHE A 45 -7.81 -24.92 -1.36
C PHE A 45 -6.30 -24.70 -1.53
N HIS A 46 -5.90 -24.00 -2.60
CA HIS A 46 -4.52 -23.61 -2.84
C HIS A 46 -3.94 -22.83 -1.65
N TYR A 47 -4.66 -21.84 -1.13
CA TYR A 47 -4.23 -21.05 0.03
C TYR A 47 -4.06 -21.90 1.29
N ILE A 48 -5.03 -22.76 1.60
CA ILE A 48 -4.96 -23.65 2.77
C ILE A 48 -3.77 -24.60 2.65
N LEU A 49 -3.62 -25.26 1.49
CA LEU A 49 -2.53 -26.20 1.24
C LEU A 49 -1.17 -25.51 1.34
N ALA A 50 -1.00 -24.35 0.69
CA ALA A 50 0.24 -23.60 0.72
C ALA A 50 0.54 -23.08 2.14
N THR A 51 -0.45 -22.68 2.93
CA THR A 51 -0.27 -22.31 4.34
C THR A 51 0.21 -23.50 5.18
N ILE A 52 -0.36 -24.69 4.98
CA ILE A 52 0.10 -25.92 5.66
C ILE A 52 1.56 -26.23 5.30
N LEU A 53 1.95 -26.09 4.02
CA LEU A 53 3.33 -26.28 3.58
C LEU A 53 4.27 -25.25 4.20
N LEU A 54 3.88 -23.97 4.22
CA LEU A 54 4.66 -22.91 4.87
C LEU A 54 4.86 -23.18 6.37
N PHE A 55 3.85 -23.73 7.06
CA PHE A 55 3.96 -24.10 8.47
C PHE A 55 4.97 -25.22 8.71
N ARG A 56 5.19 -26.10 7.73
CA ARG A 56 6.23 -27.14 7.79
C ARG A 56 7.63 -26.59 7.48
N CYS A 57 7.73 -25.54 6.67
CA CYS A 57 9.01 -24.96 6.23
C CYS A 57 9.53 -23.85 7.16
N PHE A 58 8.66 -23.13 7.84
CA PHE A 58 9.00 -21.96 8.65
C PHE A 58 8.39 -22.04 10.04
N SER A 59 9.04 -21.43 11.02
CA SER A 59 8.56 -21.29 12.40
C SER A 59 8.66 -19.84 12.88
N GLY A 60 7.92 -19.50 13.94
CA GLY A 60 7.93 -18.16 14.55
C GLY A 60 7.59 -17.04 13.56
N ASP A 61 8.35 -15.95 13.63
CA ASP A 61 8.13 -14.76 12.82
C ASP A 61 8.30 -15.01 11.32
N ALA A 62 9.19 -15.93 10.92
CA ALA A 62 9.38 -16.27 9.52
C ALA A 62 8.09 -16.86 8.89
N PHE A 63 7.37 -17.70 9.64
CA PHE A 63 6.07 -18.22 9.21
C PHE A 63 5.03 -17.10 9.10
N GLN A 64 4.98 -16.19 10.09
CA GLN A 64 4.05 -15.07 10.11
C GLN A 64 4.27 -14.10 8.93
N VAL A 65 5.53 -13.88 8.55
CA VAL A 65 5.92 -13.11 7.35
C VAL A 65 5.49 -13.84 6.08
N ALA A 66 5.79 -15.14 5.98
CA ALA A 66 5.47 -15.94 4.81
C ALA A 66 3.96 -15.99 4.52
N VAL A 67 3.13 -16.18 5.55
CA VAL A 67 1.66 -16.25 5.40
C VAL A 67 1.09 -14.88 5.00
N ARG A 68 1.53 -13.77 5.59
CA ARG A 68 1.06 -12.42 5.21
C ARG A 68 1.47 -12.05 3.79
N ALA A 69 2.74 -12.27 3.43
CA ALA A 69 3.23 -12.03 2.09
C ALA A 69 2.55 -12.93 1.05
N GLY A 70 2.33 -14.20 1.38
CA GLY A 70 1.59 -15.14 0.53
C GLY A 70 0.12 -14.74 0.35
N PHE A 71 -0.56 -14.35 1.43
CA PHE A 71 -1.93 -13.83 1.38
C PHE A 71 -2.02 -12.59 0.48
N LEU A 72 -1.10 -11.63 0.61
CA LEU A 72 -1.03 -10.48 -0.27
C LEU A 72 -0.80 -10.93 -1.73
N GLY A 73 0.13 -11.85 -1.99
CA GLY A 73 0.36 -12.41 -3.33
C GLY A 73 -0.88 -13.07 -3.94
N LEU A 74 -1.69 -13.76 -3.13
CA LEU A 74 -2.97 -14.32 -3.53
C LEU A 74 -3.97 -13.21 -3.87
N VAL A 75 -4.17 -12.23 -2.99
CA VAL A 75 -5.09 -11.10 -3.23
C VAL A 75 -4.68 -10.33 -4.50
N PHE A 76 -3.38 -10.17 -4.74
CA PHE A 76 -2.87 -9.54 -5.96
C PHE A 76 -3.28 -10.33 -7.20
N SER A 77 -3.11 -11.66 -7.17
CA SER A 77 -3.51 -12.56 -8.27
C SER A 77 -5.01 -12.55 -8.52
N VAL A 78 -5.82 -12.58 -7.45
CA VAL A 78 -7.28 -12.45 -7.56
C VAL A 78 -7.65 -11.08 -8.14
N GLY A 79 -6.95 -10.02 -7.74
CA GLY A 79 -7.11 -8.69 -8.32
C GLY A 79 -6.86 -8.68 -9.83
N LEU A 80 -5.77 -9.32 -10.29
CA LEU A 80 -5.44 -9.45 -11.71
C LEU A 80 -6.52 -10.24 -12.47
N PHE A 81 -7.02 -11.32 -11.87
CA PHE A 81 -8.11 -12.11 -12.42
C PHE A 81 -9.37 -11.26 -12.60
N VAL A 82 -9.82 -10.59 -11.52
CA VAL A 82 -11.02 -9.77 -11.54
C VAL A 82 -10.86 -8.60 -12.53
N SER A 83 -9.70 -7.96 -12.60
CA SER A 83 -9.48 -6.80 -13.47
C SER A 83 -9.52 -7.12 -14.96
N HIS A 84 -9.18 -8.36 -15.36
CA HIS A 84 -9.14 -8.77 -16.77
C HIS A 84 -10.35 -9.59 -17.20
N LEU A 85 -10.87 -10.44 -16.32
CA LEU A 85 -11.83 -11.49 -16.68
C LEU A 85 -13.24 -11.26 -16.13
N ALA A 86 -13.39 -10.43 -15.09
CA ALA A 86 -14.72 -10.12 -14.58
C ALA A 86 -15.52 -9.21 -15.55
N PRO A 87 -16.85 -9.14 -15.39
CA PRO A 87 -17.68 -8.15 -16.08
C PRO A 87 -17.13 -6.73 -15.90
N PRO A 88 -17.32 -5.82 -16.87
CA PRO A 88 -16.73 -4.47 -16.84
C PRO A 88 -16.90 -3.73 -15.51
N SER A 89 -18.10 -3.80 -14.93
CA SER A 89 -18.47 -3.17 -13.66
C SER A 89 -17.74 -3.71 -12.41
N TRP A 90 -17.08 -4.86 -12.51
CA TRP A 90 -16.24 -5.45 -11.45
C TRP A 90 -14.74 -5.21 -11.64
N ARG A 91 -14.28 -4.89 -12.86
CA ARG A 91 -12.85 -4.82 -13.18
C ARG A 91 -12.09 -3.80 -12.33
N VAL A 92 -12.74 -2.70 -12.01
CA VAL A 92 -12.21 -1.65 -11.14
C VAL A 92 -11.88 -2.16 -9.74
N PHE A 93 -12.68 -3.09 -9.20
CA PHE A 93 -12.43 -3.71 -7.91
C PHE A 93 -11.18 -4.61 -7.96
N GLY A 94 -10.96 -5.29 -9.09
CA GLY A 94 -9.74 -6.07 -9.31
C GLY A 94 -8.47 -5.21 -9.26
N TRP A 95 -8.49 -4.05 -9.93
CA TRP A 95 -7.38 -3.10 -9.85
C TRP A 95 -7.16 -2.58 -8.43
N TYR A 96 -8.23 -2.22 -7.72
CA TYR A 96 -8.16 -1.84 -6.31
C TYR A 96 -7.48 -2.93 -5.46
N MET A 97 -7.85 -4.20 -5.62
CA MET A 97 -7.21 -5.32 -4.91
C MET A 97 -5.71 -5.44 -5.22
N CYS A 98 -5.30 -5.26 -6.49
CA CYS A 98 -3.89 -5.25 -6.86
C CYS A 98 -3.12 -4.16 -6.15
N PHE A 99 -3.62 -2.91 -6.16
CA PHE A 99 -2.92 -1.78 -5.53
C PHE A 99 -2.87 -1.89 -4.01
N MET A 100 -3.97 -2.32 -3.36
CA MET A 100 -3.99 -2.54 -1.92
C MET A 100 -2.98 -3.62 -1.52
N SER A 101 -3.00 -4.76 -2.20
CA SER A 101 -2.07 -5.85 -1.90
C SER A 101 -0.62 -5.44 -2.10
N PHE A 102 -0.33 -4.83 -3.26
CA PHE A 102 1.02 -4.44 -3.61
C PHE A 102 1.55 -3.38 -2.65
N PHE A 103 0.77 -2.36 -2.30
CA PHE A 103 1.17 -1.32 -1.35
C PHE A 103 1.63 -1.92 -0.01
N HIS A 104 0.81 -2.80 0.59
CA HIS A 104 1.16 -3.41 1.89
C HIS A 104 2.38 -4.32 1.81
N TYR A 105 2.51 -5.08 0.73
CA TYR A 105 3.66 -5.95 0.52
C TYR A 105 4.94 -5.14 0.29
N SER A 106 4.89 -4.14 -0.58
CA SER A 106 6.03 -3.32 -0.96
C SER A 106 6.51 -2.46 0.22
N GLU A 107 5.64 -2.01 1.13
CA GLU A 107 6.03 -1.36 2.39
C GLU A 107 6.97 -2.24 3.22
N TYR A 108 6.57 -3.50 3.46
CA TYR A 108 7.37 -4.45 4.22
C TYR A 108 8.71 -4.72 3.52
N LEU A 109 8.66 -4.97 2.22
CA LEU A 109 9.87 -5.24 1.42
C LEU A 109 10.82 -4.04 1.45
N MET A 110 10.30 -2.83 1.37
CA MET A 110 11.11 -1.61 1.40
C MET A 110 11.85 -1.46 2.72
N ILE A 111 11.18 -1.63 3.87
CA ILE A 111 11.88 -1.61 5.17
C ILE A 111 12.93 -2.73 5.26
N ALA A 112 12.61 -3.93 4.77
CA ALA A 112 13.56 -5.04 4.75
C ALA A 112 14.79 -4.77 3.87
N LEU A 113 14.68 -3.86 2.89
CA LEU A 113 15.79 -3.41 2.03
C LEU A 113 16.57 -2.25 2.63
N THR A 114 15.88 -1.26 3.21
CA THR A 114 16.48 0.04 3.56
C THR A 114 16.77 0.20 5.03
N ASN A 115 15.90 -0.31 5.92
CA ASN A 115 16.05 -0.20 7.35
C ASN A 115 15.69 -1.52 8.09
N PRO A 116 16.49 -2.60 7.92
CA PRO A 116 16.18 -3.89 8.53
C PRO A 116 16.10 -3.89 10.05
N ARG A 117 16.66 -2.87 10.72
CA ARG A 117 16.70 -2.73 12.18
C ARG A 117 15.31 -2.50 12.78
N THR A 118 14.40 -1.88 12.02
CA THR A 118 13.04 -1.57 12.45
C THR A 118 12.00 -2.50 11.84
N LEU A 119 12.42 -3.51 11.08
CA LEU A 119 11.52 -4.43 10.41
C LEU A 119 10.73 -5.26 11.42
N SER A 120 9.40 -5.21 11.33
CA SER A 120 8.49 -6.01 12.15
C SER A 120 7.29 -6.48 11.32
N LEU A 121 6.42 -7.30 11.90
CA LEU A 121 5.16 -7.68 11.24
C LEU A 121 4.26 -6.47 10.97
N ASP A 122 4.40 -5.39 11.74
CA ASP A 122 3.64 -4.15 11.54
C ASP A 122 4.13 -3.34 10.34
N SER A 123 5.33 -3.63 9.81
CA SER A 123 5.86 -3.00 8.59
C SER A 123 5.04 -3.32 7.34
N PHE A 124 4.16 -4.33 7.36
CA PHE A 124 3.16 -4.54 6.31
C PHE A 124 2.03 -3.49 6.33
N ILE A 125 1.84 -2.79 7.44
CA ILE A 125 0.79 -1.78 7.64
C ILE A 125 -0.64 -2.33 7.41
N LEU A 126 -0.88 -3.62 7.70
CA LEU A 126 -2.19 -4.24 7.45
C LEU A 126 -3.28 -3.72 8.40
N ASN A 127 -2.93 -3.56 9.67
CA ASN A 127 -3.84 -3.12 10.73
C ASN A 127 -3.29 -1.85 11.37
N HIS A 128 -3.33 -0.74 10.63
CA HIS A 128 -2.78 0.52 11.12
C HIS A 128 -3.60 1.13 12.26
N SER A 129 -4.93 1.07 12.17
CA SER A 129 -5.85 1.58 13.17
C SER A 129 -7.28 1.04 12.95
N MET A 130 -8.18 1.25 13.92
CA MET A 130 -9.60 0.90 13.76
C MET A 130 -10.26 1.75 12.68
N GLU A 131 -9.90 3.04 12.60
CA GLU A 131 -10.41 3.98 11.62
C GLU A 131 -10.05 3.56 10.19
N TYR A 132 -8.84 3.03 9.99
CA TYR A 132 -8.44 2.45 8.72
C TYR A 132 -9.34 1.28 8.30
N GLY A 133 -9.64 0.37 9.24
CA GLY A 133 -10.55 -0.75 9.00
C GLY A 133 -11.97 -0.29 8.68
N VAL A 134 -12.49 0.70 9.42
CA VAL A 134 -13.81 1.30 9.16
C VAL A 134 -13.87 1.96 7.79
N ALA A 135 -12.83 2.72 7.41
CA ALA A 135 -12.74 3.34 6.09
C ALA A 135 -12.75 2.30 4.97
N ALA A 136 -11.96 1.22 5.11
CA ALA A 136 -11.92 0.14 4.13
C ALA A 136 -13.31 -0.53 3.98
N VAL A 137 -13.97 -0.88 5.09
CA VAL A 137 -15.31 -1.47 5.06
C VAL A 137 -16.34 -0.51 4.45
N ALA A 138 -16.27 0.78 4.76
CA ALA A 138 -17.13 1.79 4.16
C ALA A 138 -16.93 1.88 2.64
N SER A 139 -15.68 1.84 2.15
CA SER A 139 -15.38 1.84 0.72
C SER A 139 -15.95 0.62 -0.01
N TRP A 140 -15.91 -0.56 0.63
CA TRP A 140 -16.48 -1.78 0.06
C TRP A 140 -18.00 -1.74 0.09
N ALA A 141 -18.59 -1.24 1.16
CA ALA A 141 -20.03 -1.07 1.26
C ALA A 141 -20.57 -0.10 0.20
N GLU A 142 -19.94 1.07 0.03
CA GLU A 142 -20.29 2.02 -1.03
C GLU A 142 -20.17 1.37 -2.41
N PHE A 143 -19.03 0.71 -2.68
CA PHE A 143 -18.83 0.04 -3.96
C PHE A 143 -19.92 -0.99 -4.24
N LEU A 144 -20.25 -1.87 -3.28
CA LEU A 144 -21.23 -2.94 -3.47
C LEU A 144 -22.66 -2.39 -3.62
N ILE A 145 -23.04 -1.38 -2.84
CA ILE A 145 -24.35 -0.72 -2.93
C ILE A 145 -24.48 -0.05 -4.29
N GLU A 146 -23.50 0.76 -4.69
CA GLU A 146 -23.54 1.46 -5.97
C GLU A 146 -23.44 0.50 -7.16
N HIS A 147 -22.67 -0.58 -7.05
CA HIS A 147 -22.61 -1.61 -8.07
C HIS A 147 -23.97 -2.30 -8.26
N TYR A 148 -24.70 -2.57 -7.17
CA TYR A 148 -26.01 -3.21 -7.22
C TYR A 148 -27.08 -2.32 -7.88
N PHE A 149 -27.14 -1.03 -7.50
CA PHE A 149 -28.15 -0.12 -8.01
C PHE A 149 -27.76 0.58 -9.33
N PHE A 150 -26.46 0.85 -9.52
CA PHE A 150 -25.90 1.68 -10.59
C PHE A 150 -24.62 1.08 -11.19
N PRO A 151 -24.65 -0.13 -11.76
CA PRO A 151 -23.43 -0.81 -12.24
C PRO A 151 -22.66 -0.02 -13.30
N GLY A 152 -23.35 0.78 -14.13
CA GLY A 152 -22.72 1.64 -15.14
C GLY A 152 -21.83 2.74 -14.56
N LEU A 153 -22.01 3.14 -13.28
CA LEU A 153 -21.10 4.05 -12.59
C LEU A 153 -19.69 3.45 -12.49
N LYS A 154 -19.60 2.14 -12.25
CA LYS A 154 -18.33 1.42 -12.08
C LYS A 154 -17.63 1.12 -13.40
N GLU A 155 -18.25 1.45 -14.53
CA GLU A 155 -17.70 1.31 -15.88
C GLU A 155 -17.09 2.62 -16.41
N ILE A 156 -17.11 3.70 -15.62
CA ILE A 156 -16.52 4.99 -16.01
C ILE A 156 -14.98 4.90 -15.94
N CYS A 157 -14.39 4.39 -17.03
CA CYS A 157 -12.96 4.13 -17.14
C CYS A 157 -12.10 5.37 -16.90
N VAL A 158 -12.56 6.58 -17.26
CA VAL A 158 -11.76 7.81 -17.13
C VAL A 158 -11.45 8.11 -15.66
N ILE A 159 -12.45 8.03 -14.78
CA ILE A 159 -12.27 8.30 -13.34
C ILE A 159 -11.35 7.23 -12.73
N SER A 160 -11.62 5.96 -13.04
CA SER A 160 -10.78 4.86 -12.58
C SER A 160 -9.32 4.99 -13.06
N SER A 161 -9.11 5.41 -14.31
CA SER A 161 -7.76 5.63 -14.88
C SER A 161 -7.00 6.74 -14.17
N ILE A 162 -7.68 7.84 -13.79
CA ILE A 162 -7.08 8.89 -12.97
C ILE A 162 -6.66 8.30 -11.61
N GLY A 163 -7.51 7.47 -11.00
CA GLY A 163 -7.19 6.75 -9.77
C GLY A 163 -5.96 5.85 -9.91
N LEU A 164 -5.84 5.10 -11.01
CA LEU A 164 -4.67 4.28 -11.32
C LEU A 164 -3.39 5.12 -11.39
N VAL A 165 -3.43 6.25 -12.10
CA VAL A 165 -2.28 7.16 -12.22
C VAL A 165 -1.87 7.71 -10.85
N LEU A 166 -2.83 8.12 -10.02
CA LEU A 166 -2.54 8.59 -8.67
C LEU A 166 -1.97 7.48 -7.77
N CYS A 167 -2.49 6.26 -7.83
CA CYS A 167 -1.95 5.14 -7.08
C CYS A 167 -0.54 4.78 -7.53
N VAL A 168 -0.26 4.72 -8.83
CA VAL A 168 1.10 4.46 -9.34
C VAL A 168 2.06 5.57 -8.92
N GLY A 169 1.69 6.83 -9.14
CA GLY A 169 2.52 7.98 -8.78
C GLY A 169 2.78 8.07 -7.27
N GLY A 170 1.73 7.86 -6.47
CA GLY A 170 1.83 7.87 -5.01
C GLY A 170 2.67 6.72 -4.46
N GLU A 171 2.51 5.52 -5.02
CA GLU A 171 3.32 4.35 -4.69
C GLU A 171 4.81 4.60 -5.01
N VAL A 172 5.12 5.03 -6.24
CA VAL A 172 6.49 5.33 -6.65
C VAL A 172 7.11 6.40 -5.76
N LEU A 173 6.42 7.52 -5.54
CA LEU A 173 6.93 8.61 -4.71
C LEU A 173 7.21 8.14 -3.27
N ARG A 174 6.30 7.35 -2.69
CA ARG A 174 6.46 6.81 -1.34
C ARG A 174 7.67 5.89 -1.24
N LYS A 175 7.85 4.97 -2.20
CA LYS A 175 8.96 4.02 -2.21
C LYS A 175 10.30 4.72 -2.46
N LEU A 176 10.32 5.74 -3.33
CA LEU A 176 11.48 6.60 -3.52
C LEU A 176 11.84 7.39 -2.26
N ALA A 177 10.85 7.86 -1.48
CA ALA A 177 11.10 8.50 -0.19
C ALA A 177 11.75 7.54 0.80
N MET A 178 11.23 6.30 0.92
CA MET A 178 11.81 5.27 1.78
C MET A 178 13.23 4.89 1.36
N LEU A 179 13.50 4.79 0.05
CA LEU A 179 14.84 4.55 -0.49
C LEU A 179 15.80 5.70 -0.17
N THR A 180 15.36 6.94 -0.37
CA THR A 180 16.20 8.14 -0.21
C THR A 180 16.50 8.41 1.27
N ALA A 181 15.52 8.26 2.16
CA ALA A 181 15.71 8.43 3.59
C ALA A 181 16.43 7.24 4.24
N SER A 182 16.27 6.04 3.66
CA SER A 182 16.94 4.81 4.09
C SER A 182 16.76 4.54 5.58
N THR A 183 17.84 4.46 6.35
CA THR A 183 17.82 4.25 7.81
C THR A 183 17.19 5.39 8.61
N ASN A 184 17.02 6.57 8.00
CA ASN A 184 16.34 7.72 8.61
C ASN A 184 14.81 7.63 8.43
N PHE A 185 14.30 6.68 7.64
CA PHE A 185 12.87 6.45 7.52
C PHE A 185 12.35 5.55 8.64
N ASN A 186 11.20 5.93 9.22
CA ASN A 186 10.48 5.13 10.18
C ASN A 186 8.96 5.26 9.97
N HIS A 187 8.21 4.17 10.19
CA HIS A 187 6.75 4.19 10.15
C HIS A 187 6.13 4.94 11.33
N VAL A 188 6.88 5.12 12.42
CA VAL A 188 6.47 5.86 13.62
C VAL A 188 7.26 7.16 13.71
N VAL A 189 6.57 8.28 13.96
CA VAL A 189 7.22 9.58 14.20
C VAL A 189 8.12 9.46 15.44
N GLN A 190 9.38 9.83 15.30
CA GLN A 190 10.36 9.74 16.37
C GLN A 190 10.36 11.04 17.20
N SER A 191 10.23 10.92 18.51
CA SER A 191 10.33 12.04 19.46
C SER A 191 11.73 12.22 20.05
N VAL A 192 12.62 11.25 19.84
CA VAL A 192 14.02 11.25 20.28
C VAL A 192 14.93 11.06 19.07
N ARG A 193 16.06 11.77 19.03
CA ARG A 193 17.05 11.66 17.97
C ARG A 193 18.01 10.51 18.27
N GLU A 194 18.09 9.54 17.37
CA GLU A 194 19.14 8.52 17.37
C GLU A 194 20.47 9.10 16.88
N ASN A 195 21.59 8.55 17.35
CA ASN A 195 22.93 9.07 17.03
C ASN A 195 23.24 9.07 15.51
N ASP A 196 22.67 8.13 14.76
CA ASP A 196 22.82 8.00 13.31
C ASP A 196 21.73 8.72 12.52
N HIS A 197 20.79 9.40 13.19
CA HIS A 197 19.73 10.15 12.51
C HIS A 197 20.28 11.44 11.89
N GLN A 198 20.19 11.51 10.56
CA GLN A 198 20.65 12.62 9.72
C GLN A 198 19.49 13.28 8.98
N LEU A 199 19.62 14.59 8.75
CA LEU A 199 18.66 15.34 7.96
C LEU A 199 18.84 15.06 6.47
N VAL A 200 17.80 14.54 5.83
CA VAL A 200 17.81 14.20 4.39
C VAL A 200 17.13 15.31 3.58
N THR A 201 17.88 15.93 2.67
CA THR A 201 17.41 17.07 1.83
C THR A 201 17.64 16.89 0.33
N HIS A 202 18.12 15.71 -0.09
CA HIS A 202 18.40 15.38 -1.49
C HIS A 202 17.36 14.41 -2.08
N GLY A 203 17.44 14.13 -3.39
CA GLY A 203 16.50 13.23 -4.05
C GLY A 203 15.07 13.78 -4.01
N VAL A 204 14.08 12.93 -3.68
CA VAL A 204 12.68 13.38 -3.59
C VAL A 204 12.43 14.41 -2.48
N TYR A 205 13.30 14.46 -1.46
CA TYR A 205 13.25 15.45 -0.40
C TYR A 205 13.66 16.85 -0.87
N ALA A 206 14.36 16.99 -2.00
CA ALA A 206 14.64 18.31 -2.56
C ALA A 206 13.38 19.03 -3.10
N TYR A 207 12.32 18.28 -3.41
CA TYR A 207 11.08 18.81 -4.00
C TYR A 207 9.98 19.05 -2.96
N CYS A 208 9.90 18.21 -1.93
CA CYS A 208 8.97 18.38 -0.83
C CYS A 208 9.54 17.76 0.45
N ARG A 209 9.18 18.30 1.61
CA ARG A 209 9.73 17.86 2.90
C ARG A 209 9.20 16.51 3.36
N HIS A 210 7.98 16.15 2.94
CA HIS A 210 7.29 14.92 3.36
C HIS A 210 6.86 14.04 2.17
N PRO A 211 7.78 13.61 1.28
CA PRO A 211 7.44 12.91 0.05
C PRO A 211 6.71 11.57 0.29
N SER A 212 7.03 10.86 1.39
CA SER A 212 6.34 9.63 1.77
C SER A 212 4.87 9.86 2.15
N TYR A 213 4.55 11.01 2.73
CA TYR A 213 3.19 11.41 3.09
C TYR A 213 2.43 11.93 1.89
N VAL A 214 3.09 12.70 1.02
CA VAL A 214 2.52 13.10 -0.29
C VAL A 214 2.14 11.85 -1.09
N GLY A 215 3.05 10.88 -1.20
CA GLY A 215 2.78 9.63 -1.90
C GLY A 215 1.59 8.87 -1.31
N TRP A 216 1.53 8.73 0.02
CA TRP A 216 0.41 8.07 0.69
C TRP A 216 -0.91 8.83 0.52
N PHE A 217 -0.91 10.16 0.67
CA PHE A 217 -2.09 11.00 0.53
C PHE A 217 -2.75 10.85 -0.84
N TYR A 218 -1.98 10.94 -1.92
CA TYR A 218 -2.54 10.77 -3.26
C TYR A 218 -2.88 9.33 -3.59
N TRP A 219 -2.11 8.36 -3.07
CA TRP A 219 -2.42 6.95 -3.22
C TRP A 219 -3.76 6.58 -2.57
N SER A 220 -4.04 7.07 -1.35
CA SER A 220 -5.28 6.76 -0.64
C SER A 220 -6.50 7.31 -1.37
N ILE A 221 -6.42 8.53 -1.89
CA ILE A 221 -7.48 9.13 -2.73
C ILE A 221 -7.62 8.34 -4.05
N GLY A 222 -6.49 7.99 -4.67
CA GLY A 222 -6.45 7.19 -5.90
C GLY A 222 -7.22 5.88 -5.75
N THR A 223 -7.13 5.20 -4.60
CA THR A 223 -7.85 3.93 -4.38
C THR A 223 -9.36 4.09 -4.49
N GLN A 224 -9.91 5.22 -4.06
CA GLN A 224 -11.35 5.49 -4.11
C GLN A 224 -11.80 5.95 -5.50
N LEU A 225 -10.93 6.65 -6.22
CA LEU A 225 -11.16 6.97 -7.64
C LEU A 225 -11.11 5.73 -8.52
N ILE A 226 -10.23 4.76 -8.23
CA ILE A 226 -10.22 3.46 -8.91
C ILE A 226 -11.60 2.81 -8.79
N LEU A 227 -12.15 2.75 -7.57
CA LEU A 227 -13.48 2.19 -7.29
C LEU A 227 -14.64 3.05 -7.80
N VAL A 228 -14.37 4.27 -8.29
CA VAL A 228 -15.38 5.26 -8.68
C VAL A 228 -16.39 5.48 -7.55
N ASN A 229 -15.87 5.66 -6.33
CA ASN A 229 -16.65 5.87 -5.11
C ASN A 229 -16.70 7.38 -4.79
N PRO A 230 -17.76 8.12 -5.15
CA PRO A 230 -17.82 9.57 -4.94
C PRO A 230 -17.79 9.97 -3.46
N ILE A 231 -18.45 9.23 -2.57
CA ILE A 231 -18.55 9.58 -1.15
C ILE A 231 -17.22 9.29 -0.46
N CYS A 232 -16.68 8.07 -0.62
CA CYS A 232 -15.40 7.71 -0.03
C CYS A 232 -14.24 8.51 -0.61
N THR A 233 -14.29 8.97 -1.87
CA THR A 233 -13.26 9.87 -2.41
C THR A 233 -13.14 11.14 -1.56
N ILE A 234 -14.27 11.78 -1.24
CA ILE A 234 -14.29 12.99 -0.40
C ILE A 234 -13.87 12.63 1.03
N ALA A 235 -14.43 11.56 1.60
CA ALA A 235 -14.14 11.15 2.97
C ALA A 235 -12.66 10.82 3.18
N TYR A 236 -12.05 10.04 2.27
CA TYR A 236 -10.63 9.68 2.31
C TYR A 236 -9.74 10.91 2.14
N THR A 237 -10.12 11.85 1.27
CA THR A 237 -9.37 13.10 1.08
C THR A 237 -9.35 13.89 2.38
N VAL A 238 -10.50 14.12 3.01
CA VAL A 238 -10.60 14.90 4.26
C VAL A 238 -9.90 14.19 5.41
N ALA A 239 -10.13 12.88 5.57
CA ALA A 239 -9.53 12.09 6.65
C ALA A 239 -8.00 12.04 6.51
N SER A 240 -7.48 11.74 5.30
CA SER A 240 -6.04 11.71 5.04
C SER A 240 -5.40 13.09 5.23
N TRP A 241 -6.09 14.15 4.79
CA TRP A 241 -5.59 15.52 4.95
C TRP A 241 -5.45 15.90 6.43
N ARG A 242 -6.48 15.63 7.24
CA ARG A 242 -6.44 15.91 8.69
C ARG A 242 -5.33 15.12 9.38
N PHE A 243 -5.25 13.82 9.09
CA PHE A 243 -4.21 12.95 9.63
C PHE A 243 -2.80 13.47 9.32
N PHE A 244 -2.51 13.82 8.07
CA PHE A 244 -1.19 14.32 7.71
C PHE A 244 -0.94 15.74 8.20
N ASN A 245 -1.97 16.59 8.34
CA ASN A 245 -1.79 17.93 8.87
C ASN A 245 -1.31 17.89 10.34
N GLU A 246 -1.94 17.06 11.17
CA GLU A 246 -1.55 16.85 12.56
C GLU A 246 -0.17 16.17 12.65
N ARG A 247 0.05 15.13 11.86
CA ARG A 247 1.29 14.35 11.88
C ARG A 247 2.50 15.16 11.43
N VAL A 248 2.37 15.93 10.34
CA VAL A 248 3.44 16.81 9.84
C VAL A 248 3.77 17.88 10.87
N TYR A 249 2.77 18.46 11.55
CA TYR A 249 3.01 19.45 12.60
C TYR A 249 3.87 18.87 13.74
N LEU A 250 3.48 17.70 14.27
CA LEU A 250 4.21 17.06 15.37
C LEU A 250 5.62 16.63 14.95
N GLU A 251 5.76 16.08 13.75
CA GLU A 251 7.06 15.64 13.25
C GLU A 251 8.01 16.81 12.99
N GLU A 252 7.53 17.91 12.40
CA GLU A 252 8.38 19.09 12.17
C GLU A 252 8.80 19.78 13.47
N TYR A 253 7.96 19.73 14.51
CA TYR A 253 8.36 20.17 15.85
C TYR A 253 9.57 19.36 16.36
N SER A 254 9.52 18.03 16.25
CA SER A 254 10.63 17.16 16.62
C SER A 254 11.87 17.37 15.73
N LEU A 255 11.70 17.53 14.42
CA LEU A 255 12.81 17.74 13.48
C LEU A 255 13.54 19.07 13.73
N LEU A 256 12.82 20.14 14.10
CA LEU A 256 13.46 21.38 14.55
C LEU A 256 14.23 21.18 15.85
N HIS A 257 13.71 20.40 16.79
CA HIS A 257 14.45 20.06 18.01
C HIS A 257 15.72 19.25 17.72
N PHE A 258 15.69 18.38 16.71
CA PHE A 258 16.80 17.49 16.35
C PHE A 258 17.91 18.20 15.57
N PHE A 259 17.55 19.09 14.66
CA PHE A 259 18.46 19.66 13.64
C PHE A 259 18.55 21.19 13.67
N GLY A 260 17.72 21.88 14.47
CA GLY A 260 17.81 23.32 14.68
C GLY A 260 17.75 24.13 13.38
N ASP A 261 18.75 24.99 13.18
CA ASP A 261 18.80 25.90 12.03
C ASP A 261 18.84 25.16 10.68
N ASP A 262 19.46 23.98 10.60
CA ASP A 262 19.53 23.22 9.34
C ASP A 262 18.13 22.87 8.81
N TYR A 263 17.23 22.44 9.70
CA TYR A 263 15.84 22.16 9.33
C TYR A 263 15.05 23.43 9.05
N PHE A 264 15.29 24.50 9.81
CA PHE A 264 14.67 25.80 9.56
C PHE A 264 15.04 26.37 8.17
N GLN A 265 16.31 26.30 7.78
CA GLN A 265 16.74 26.71 6.45
C GLN A 265 16.15 25.82 5.36
N TYR A 266 15.96 24.53 5.63
CA TYR A 266 15.28 23.62 4.72
C TYR A 266 13.79 23.96 4.56
N GLN A 267 13.07 24.31 5.65
CA GLN A 267 11.67 24.76 5.61
C GLN A 267 11.47 26.01 4.76
N LYS A 268 12.45 26.92 4.72
CA LYS A 268 12.41 28.12 3.86
C LYS A 268 12.52 27.82 2.37
N ARG A 269 13.25 26.76 2.01
CA ARG A 269 13.56 26.42 0.61
C ARG A 269 12.56 25.45 0.00
N VAL A 270 12.02 24.53 0.79
CA VAL A 270 11.23 23.39 0.29
C VAL A 270 9.91 23.33 1.05
N GLY A 271 8.77 23.26 0.35
CA GLY A 271 7.44 23.14 0.96
C GLY A 271 7.12 21.72 1.47
N THR A 272 6.04 21.55 2.22
CA THR A 272 5.60 20.22 2.72
C THR A 272 5.25 19.26 1.58
N GLY A 273 4.73 19.78 0.47
CA GLY A 273 4.23 19.03 -0.69
C GLY A 273 2.75 18.68 -0.61
N LEU A 274 2.11 18.86 0.55
CA LEU A 274 0.68 18.61 0.73
C LEU A 274 -0.11 19.92 0.63
N PRO A 275 -1.27 19.92 -0.06
CA PRO A 275 -2.05 21.13 -0.27
C PRO A 275 -2.56 21.68 1.07
N PHE A 276 -2.36 22.97 1.32
CA PHE A 276 -2.81 23.69 2.52
C PHE A 276 -2.24 23.18 3.87
N ILE A 277 -1.23 22.32 3.86
CA ILE A 277 -0.53 21.88 5.08
C ILE A 277 0.77 22.66 5.21
N HIS A 278 0.85 23.55 6.19
CA HIS A 278 2.00 24.45 6.36
C HIS A 278 3.12 23.87 7.23
N GLY A 279 2.83 22.83 8.01
CA GLY A 279 3.73 22.24 9.01
C GLY A 279 3.93 23.12 10.24
N PHE A 280 4.97 22.82 11.02
CA PHE A 280 5.29 23.60 12.22
C PHE A 280 6.22 24.76 11.83
N LYS A 281 5.77 25.99 12.03
CA LYS A 281 6.56 27.20 11.78
C LYS A 281 6.75 27.98 13.07
N LEU A 282 7.98 28.40 13.33
CA LEU A 282 8.34 29.37 14.37
C LEU A 282 7.91 30.78 13.98
#